data_AF-A0A925WK00-F1
#
_entry.id   AF-A0A925WK00-F1
#
_cell.length_a   1.000
_cell.length_b   1.000
_cell.length_c   1.000
_cell.angle_alpha   90.00
_cell.angle_beta   90.00
_cell.angle_gamma   90.00
#
_symmetry.space_group_name_H-M   'P 1'
#
loop_
_entity.id
_entity.type
_entity.pdbx_description
1 polymer ?
#
loop_
_entity_poly.entity_id
_entity_poly.type
_entity_poly.pdbx_seq_one_letter_code
_entity_poly.pdbx_strand_id
1 'polypeptide(L)'
;ALVGAFGDDISVTGNEGSAYIFTRSGSVWTQQMQLTASDGEVNDYFGVSVALSGDGKDALIGAYGDDIGANVSQGSAYIIPLP
;
A
#
# COMPACT_ATOMS: atom_id res chain seq x y z
N ALA A 1 7.14 -11.06 1.09
CA ALA A 1 7.64 -9.75 1.52
C ALA A 1 6.64 -8.69 1.07
N LEU A 2 6.38 -7.71 1.91
CA LEU A 2 5.55 -6.55 1.60
C LEU A 2 6.45 -5.33 1.57
N VAL A 3 6.40 -4.56 0.48
CA VAL A 3 7.28 -3.41 0.23
C VAL A 3 6.42 -2.20 -0.14
N GLY A 4 6.54 -1.12 0.62
CA GLY A 4 5.84 0.13 0.34
C GLY A 4 6.54 0.99 -0.72
N ALA A 5 5.75 1.69 -1.52
CA ALA A 5 6.16 2.64 -2.55
C ALA A 5 5.23 3.85 -2.51
N PHE A 6 5.33 4.63 -1.43
CA PHE A 6 4.37 5.67 -1.11
C PHE A 6 4.32 6.85 -2.09
N GLY A 7 5.34 7.03 -2.93
CA GLY A 7 5.36 8.02 -4.01
C GLY A 7 5.13 7.41 -5.39
N ASP A 8 4.52 6.22 -5.47
CA ASP A 8 4.12 5.63 -6.75
C ASP A 8 2.95 6.43 -7.36
N ASP A 9 3.08 6.74 -8.64
CA ASP A 9 2.09 7.50 -9.40
C ASP A 9 1.17 6.51 -10.12
N ILE A 10 0.00 6.26 -9.55
CA ILE A 10 -1.00 5.34 -10.11
C ILE A 10 -1.84 6.07 -11.17
N SER A 11 -2.16 7.34 -10.92
CA SER A 11 -2.87 8.20 -11.85
C SER A 11 -1.99 9.32 -12.39
N VAL A 12 -2.56 10.18 -13.25
CA VAL A 12 -1.86 11.32 -13.86
C VAL A 12 -1.44 12.40 -12.86
N THR A 13 -2.09 12.45 -11.70
CA THR A 13 -1.89 13.49 -10.69
C THR A 13 -0.95 13.08 -9.55
N GLY A 14 -0.69 11.76 -9.41
CA GLY A 14 0.47 11.20 -8.72
C GLY A 14 0.34 11.06 -7.19
N ASN A 15 1.34 10.39 -6.60
CA ASN A 15 1.49 10.15 -5.16
C ASN A 15 0.30 9.46 -4.47
N GLU A 16 -0.54 8.73 -5.19
CA GLU A 16 -1.54 7.87 -4.55
C GLU A 16 -0.83 6.80 -3.70
N GLY A 17 0.32 6.31 -4.20
CA GLY A 17 1.16 5.35 -3.52
C GLY A 17 0.68 3.91 -3.69
N SER A 18 1.64 2.99 -3.65
CA SER A 18 1.41 1.55 -3.79
C SER A 18 2.11 0.77 -2.69
N ALA A 19 1.72 -0.50 -2.54
CA ALA A 19 2.57 -1.50 -1.91
C ALA A 19 2.64 -2.76 -2.78
N TYR A 20 3.70 -3.55 -2.65
CA TYR A 20 3.94 -4.72 -3.49
C TYR A 20 4.22 -5.96 -2.66
N ILE A 21 3.65 -7.08 -3.11
CA ILE A 21 3.91 -8.40 -2.55
C ILE A 21 4.93 -9.13 -3.43
N PHE A 22 5.98 -9.64 -2.80
CA PHE A 22 6.97 -10.51 -3.43
C PHE A 22 7.05 -11.86 -2.73
N THR A 23 7.13 -12.93 -3.53
CA THR A 23 7.50 -14.28 -3.06
C THR A 23 8.95 -14.57 -3.40
N ARG A 24 9.59 -15.43 -2.60
CA ARG A 24 10.98 -15.82 -2.80
C ARG A 24 11.07 -17.31 -3.04
N SER A 25 11.77 -17.71 -4.10
CA SER A 25 12.17 -19.09 -4.35
C SER A 25 13.70 -19.15 -4.52
N GLY A 26 14.39 -19.77 -3.57
CA GLY A 26 15.85 -19.73 -3.51
C GLY A 26 16.38 -18.29 -3.36
N SER A 27 17.13 -17.80 -4.35
CA SER A 27 17.63 -16.42 -4.41
C SER A 27 16.79 -15.48 -5.28
N VAL A 28 15.73 -15.98 -5.91
CA VAL A 28 14.89 -15.22 -6.84
C VAL A 28 13.70 -14.64 -6.08
N TRP A 29 13.48 -13.33 -6.24
CA TRP A 29 12.28 -12.64 -5.80
C TRP A 29 11.37 -12.39 -7.01
N THR A 30 10.09 -12.67 -6.85
CA THR A 30 9.08 -12.48 -7.92
C THR A 30 7.93 -11.66 -7.36
N GLN A 31 7.65 -10.52 -7.98
CA GLN A 31 6.46 -9.72 -7.67
C GLN A 31 5.22 -10.57 -7.97
N GLN A 32 4.31 -10.66 -7.00
CA GLN A 32 3.04 -11.36 -7.14
C GLN A 32 1.88 -10.40 -7.36
N MET A 33 1.90 -9.25 -6.67
CA MET A 33 0.77 -8.35 -6.62
C MET A 33 1.23 -6.92 -6.37
N GLN A 34 0.51 -5.96 -6.96
CA GLN A 34 0.48 -4.56 -6.56
C GLN A 34 -0.81 -4.34 -5.76
N LEU A 35 -0.68 -3.66 -4.64
CA LEU A 35 -1.75 -3.26 -3.73
C LEU A 35 -1.89 -1.74 -3.81
N THR A 36 -3.12 -1.28 -3.97
CA THR A 36 -3.49 0.14 -4.01
C THR A 36 -4.65 0.36 -3.02
N ALA A 37 -4.81 1.59 -2.53
CA ALA A 37 -6.03 1.95 -1.80
C ALA A 37 -7.24 1.87 -2.75
N SER A 38 -8.40 1.45 -2.24
CA SER A 38 -9.65 1.35 -3.02
C SER A 38 -10.24 2.72 -3.40
N ASP A 39 -9.90 3.70 -2.59
CA ASP A 39 -10.29 5.10 -2.57
C ASP A 39 -9.05 5.99 -2.64
N GLY A 40 -7.92 5.43 -3.12
CA GLY A 40 -6.67 6.15 -3.23
C GLY A 40 -6.78 7.33 -4.16
N GLU A 41 -6.58 8.51 -3.61
CA GLU A 41 -6.54 9.79 -4.29
C GLU A 41 -5.13 10.39 -4.23
N VAL A 42 -4.99 11.50 -4.93
CA VAL A 42 -3.73 12.21 -5.10
C VAL A 42 -3.17 12.67 -3.76
N ASN A 43 -1.90 12.33 -3.53
CA ASN A 43 -1.16 12.63 -2.28
C ASN A 43 -1.68 11.89 -1.04
N ASP A 44 -2.34 10.74 -1.18
CA ASP A 44 -2.66 9.89 -0.02
C ASP A 44 -1.43 9.17 0.54
N TYR A 45 -0.42 8.95 -0.31
CA TYR A 45 0.84 8.30 0.02
C TYR A 45 0.66 6.90 0.63
N PHE A 46 -0.22 6.09 0.05
CA PHE A 46 -0.44 4.71 0.44
C PHE A 46 0.85 3.89 0.33
N GLY A 47 1.17 3.10 1.36
CA GLY A 47 2.43 2.35 1.41
C GLY A 47 3.55 3.05 2.17
N VAL A 48 3.28 4.17 2.85
CA VAL A 48 4.30 4.87 3.68
C VAL A 48 4.81 4.00 4.83
N SER A 49 3.94 3.12 5.34
CA SER A 49 4.27 2.12 6.33
C SER A 49 3.57 0.82 5.96
N VAL A 50 4.24 -0.30 6.21
CA VAL A 50 3.75 -1.62 5.87
C VAL A 50 4.05 -2.62 6.98
N ALA A 51 3.10 -3.51 7.26
CA ALA A 51 3.29 -4.67 8.10
C ALA A 51 2.56 -5.87 7.50
N LEU A 52 3.10 -7.07 7.71
CA LEU A 52 2.50 -8.32 7.26
C LEU A 52 2.22 -9.19 8.49
N SER A 53 1.06 -9.83 8.53
CA SER A 53 0.73 -10.78 9.58
C SER A 53 1.74 -11.93 9.65
N GLY A 54 1.85 -12.57 10.82
CA GLY A 54 2.81 -13.66 11.03
C GLY A 54 2.57 -14.87 10.13
N ASP A 55 1.32 -15.09 9.70
CA ASP A 55 0.94 -16.13 8.75
C ASP A 55 0.95 -15.66 7.28
N GLY A 56 1.26 -14.38 7.03
CA GLY A 56 1.40 -13.81 5.69
C GLY A 56 0.09 -13.55 4.94
N LYS A 57 -1.06 -13.64 5.62
CA LYS A 57 -2.39 -13.52 4.99
C LYS A 57 -3.00 -12.13 5.04
N ASP A 58 -2.53 -11.26 5.92
CA ASP A 58 -3.04 -9.90 6.03
C ASP A 58 -1.91 -8.89 5.91
N ALA A 59 -2.06 -7.95 4.98
CA ALA A 59 -1.20 -6.77 4.88
C ALA A 59 -1.87 -5.60 5.59
N LEU A 60 -1.13 -4.92 6.48
CA LEU A 60 -1.51 -3.62 7.04
C LEU A 60 -0.68 -2.53 6.36
N ILE A 61 -1.35 -1.52 5.80
CA ILE A 61 -0.70 -0.47 5.00
C ILE A 61 -1.23 0.88 5.43
N GLY A 62 -0.33 1.83 5.72
CA GLY A 62 -0.70 3.20 6.05
C GLY A 62 -0.72 4.12 4.83
N ALA A 63 -1.60 5.11 4.85
CA ALA A 63 -1.67 6.24 3.93
C ALA A 63 -1.84 7.50 4.78
N TYR A 64 -0.78 8.29 4.97
CA TYR A 64 -0.81 9.40 5.95
C TYR A 64 -1.46 10.66 5.39
N GLY A 65 -1.55 10.78 4.06
CA GLY A 65 -2.14 11.93 3.38
C GLY A 65 -3.64 11.81 3.14
N ASP A 66 -4.22 10.63 3.39
CA ASP A 66 -5.60 10.29 3.08
C ASP A 66 -6.63 11.20 3.78
N ASP A 67 -7.69 11.53 3.02
CA ASP A 67 -8.77 12.44 3.34
C ASP A 67 -10.06 11.66 3.63
N ILE A 68 -10.68 11.88 4.79
CA ILE A 68 -11.99 11.25 5.12
C ILE A 68 -13.08 12.31 5.20
N GLY A 69 -13.89 12.36 4.13
CA GLY A 69 -14.97 13.31 4.01
C GLY A 69 -14.46 14.74 3.86
N ALA A 70 -14.73 15.60 4.84
CA ALA A 70 -14.31 17.00 4.83
C ALA A 70 -12.97 17.24 5.56
N ASN A 71 -12.36 16.20 6.10
CA ASN A 71 -11.15 16.31 6.91
C ASN A 71 -9.92 15.97 6.06
N VAL A 72 -9.04 16.94 5.89
CA VAL A 72 -7.85 16.82 5.06
C VAL A 72 -6.70 16.16 5.83
N SER A 73 -6.03 15.21 5.20
CA SER A 73 -4.80 14.51 5.61
C SER A 73 -4.82 14.01 7.04
N GLN A 74 -5.95 13.46 7.46
CA GLN A 74 -6.06 12.79 8.75
C GLN A 74 -5.44 11.39 8.73
N GLY A 75 -5.24 10.84 7.53
CA GLY A 75 -4.64 9.56 7.29
C GLY A 75 -5.57 8.38 7.58
N SER A 76 -5.20 7.24 7.02
CA SER A 76 -5.87 5.96 7.16
C SER A 76 -4.89 4.80 7.25
N ALA A 77 -5.40 3.66 7.68
CA ALA A 77 -4.72 2.39 7.57
C ALA A 77 -5.65 1.32 7.01
N TYR A 78 -5.11 0.51 6.11
CA TYR A 78 -5.82 -0.48 5.31
C TYR A 78 -5.37 -1.88 5.70
N ILE A 79 -6.31 -2.79 5.94
CA ILE A 79 -6.04 -4.22 6.06
C ILE A 79 -6.49 -4.89 4.76
N ILE A 80 -5.55 -5.50 4.05
CA ILE A 80 -5.80 -6.19 2.79
C ILE A 80 -5.51 -7.68 2.96
N PRO A 81 -6.54 -8.54 2.85
CA PRO A 81 -6.36 -9.98 2.80
C PRO A 81 -5.62 -10.41 1.53
N LEU A 82 -4.66 -11.32 1.69
CA LEU A 82 -3.84 -11.89 0.63
C LEU A 82 -4.26 -13.35 0.35
N PRO A 83 -4.08 -13.83 -0.89
CA PRO A 83 -4.39 -15.19 -1.28
C PRO A 83 -3.49 -16.26 -0.62
#